data_AF-A0A7L2IUB6-F1
#
_entry.id   AF-A0A7L2IUB6-F1
#
_cell.length_a   1.000
_cell.length_b   1.000
_cell.length_c   1.000
_cell.angle_alpha   90.00
_cell.angle_beta   90.00
_cell.angle_gamma   90.00
#
_symmetry.space_group_name_H-M   'P 1'
#
loop_
_entity.id
_entity.type
_entity.pdbx_description
1 polymer ?
#
loop_
_entity_poly.entity_id
_entity_poly.type
_entity_poly.pdbx_seq_one_letter_code
_entity_poly.pdbx_strand_id
1 'polypeptide(L)'
;RSLHGRSRLLTSQMISHYDSINQCERQLPQCFNFASDILDEWTRLEKDGTRPSNPAFWWINEEGEEVKWSFEELGALSRKAANILSETCGLQRGDKVMAILPRVPEWWIMSIACMRTG
;
A
#
# COMPACT_ATOMS: atom_id res chain seq x y z
N ARG A 1 -31.55 8.09 -6.65
CA ARG A 1 -30.67 9.16 -6.13
C ARG A 1 -29.28 8.95 -6.73
N SER A 2 -28.72 10.01 -7.32
CA SER A 2 -27.60 10.00 -8.28
C SER A 2 -26.27 9.52 -7.67
N LEU A 3 -25.69 8.45 -8.22
CA LEU A 3 -24.32 7.97 -7.94
C LEU A 3 -23.41 8.00 -9.19
N HIS A 4 -23.90 8.44 -10.35
CA HIS A 4 -23.18 8.29 -11.62
C HIS A 4 -22.40 9.53 -12.09
N GLY A 5 -22.60 10.70 -11.47
CA GLY A 5 -21.95 11.95 -11.90
C GLY A 5 -20.53 12.16 -11.36
N ARG A 6 -20.19 11.55 -10.20
CA ARG A 6 -18.92 11.82 -9.50
C ARG A 6 -17.73 11.04 -10.06
N SER A 7 -17.99 9.89 -10.71
CA SER A 7 -16.97 9.00 -11.27
C SER A 7 -16.21 9.64 -12.43
N ARG A 8 -16.91 10.26 -13.39
CA ARG A 8 -16.28 10.88 -14.58
C ARG A 8 -15.33 12.03 -14.24
N LEU A 9 -15.62 12.79 -13.19
CA LEU A 9 -14.78 13.92 -12.77
C LEU A 9 -13.45 13.44 -12.17
N LEU A 10 -13.49 12.38 -11.35
CA LEU A 10 -12.29 11.77 -10.78
C LEU A 10 -11.41 11.15 -11.88
N THR A 11 -12.01 10.44 -12.84
CA THR A 11 -11.26 9.85 -13.96
C THR A 11 -10.58 10.93 -14.82
N SER A 12 -11.27 12.04 -15.09
CA SER A 12 -10.71 13.18 -15.85
C SER A 12 -9.52 13.84 -15.13
N GLN A 13 -9.64 14.04 -13.80
CA GLN A 13 -8.55 14.59 -12.99
C GLN A 13 -7.35 13.64 -12.91
N MET A 14 -7.58 12.32 -12.80
CA MET A 14 -6.50 11.33 -12.81
C MET A 14 -5.75 11.30 -14.14
N ILE A 15 -6.46 11.38 -15.27
CA ILE A 15 -5.85 11.41 -16.61
C ILE A 15 -5.00 12.67 -16.78
N SER A 16 -5.56 13.85 -16.47
CA SER A 16 -4.81 15.12 -16.52
C SER A 16 -3.58 15.13 -15.59
N HIS A 17 -3.69 14.52 -14.42
CA HIS A 17 -2.57 14.36 -13.50
C HIS A 17 -1.46 13.46 -14.07
N TYR A 18 -1.82 12.39 -14.78
CA TYR A 18 -0.85 11.49 -15.40
C TYR A 18 -0.18 12.14 -16.62
N ASP A 19 -0.96 12.86 -17.43
CA ASP A 19 -0.47 13.59 -18.60
C ASP A 19 0.53 14.69 -18.20
N SER A 20 0.27 15.44 -17.14
CA SER A 20 1.20 16.48 -16.63
C SER A 20 2.50 15.91 -16.06
N ILE A 21 2.48 14.71 -15.45
CA ILE A 21 3.70 13.99 -15.05
C ILE A 21 4.49 13.55 -16.29
N ASN A 22 3.82 12.95 -17.27
CA ASN A 22 4.45 12.48 -18.50
C ASN A 22 5.06 13.62 -19.32
N GLN A 23 4.45 14.81 -19.25
CA GLN A 23 4.94 16.02 -19.91
C GLN A 23 6.01 16.75 -19.09
N CYS A 24 6.46 16.19 -17.96
CA CYS A 24 7.44 16.81 -17.03
C CYS A 24 7.02 18.19 -16.50
N GLU A 25 5.73 18.53 -16.56
CA GLU A 25 5.21 19.81 -16.09
C GLU A 25 5.14 19.87 -14.55
N ARG A 26 5.24 18.70 -13.90
CA ARG A 26 5.16 18.57 -12.45
C ARG A 26 6.45 17.97 -11.87
N GLN A 27 7.00 18.66 -10.87
CA GLN A 27 8.19 18.18 -10.17
C GLN A 27 7.86 16.95 -9.32
N LEU A 28 8.58 15.86 -9.57
CA LEU A 28 8.51 14.64 -8.77
C LEU A 28 9.31 14.81 -7.46
N PRO A 29 8.89 14.15 -6.37
CA PRO A 29 9.68 14.15 -5.15
C PRO A 29 11.03 13.47 -5.39
N GLN A 30 12.08 14.00 -4.76
CA GLN A 30 13.43 13.45 -4.88
C GLN A 30 13.55 12.03 -4.32
N CYS A 31 12.78 11.74 -3.27
CA CYS A 31 12.68 10.42 -2.63
C CYS A 31 11.21 10.02 -2.56
N PHE A 32 10.92 8.76 -2.89
CA PHE A 32 9.58 8.19 -2.74
C PHE A 32 9.67 6.73 -2.33
N ASN A 33 8.84 6.33 -1.37
CA ASN A 33 8.62 4.96 -0.96
C ASN A 33 7.13 4.76 -0.62
N PHE A 34 6.48 3.83 -1.31
CA PHE A 34 5.04 3.60 -1.15
C PHE A 34 4.65 3.19 0.29
N ALA A 35 5.50 2.44 0.98
CA ALA A 35 5.18 1.96 2.32
C ALA A 35 5.22 3.09 3.37
N SER A 36 6.19 4.01 3.28
CA SER A 36 6.24 5.17 4.19
C SER A 36 5.32 6.29 3.76
N ASP A 37 5.37 6.67 2.49
CA ASP A 37 4.77 7.94 2.03
C ASP A 37 3.27 7.81 1.79
N ILE A 38 2.78 6.58 1.62
CA ILE A 38 1.36 6.29 1.45
C ILE A 38 0.82 5.50 2.64
N LEU A 39 1.31 4.28 2.90
CA LEU A 39 0.66 3.43 3.91
C LEU A 39 0.81 3.98 5.34
N ASP A 40 2.00 4.47 5.71
CA ASP A 40 2.21 5.03 7.06
C ASP A 40 1.47 6.36 7.23
N GLU A 41 1.36 7.19 6.19
CA GLU A 41 0.54 8.41 6.24
C GLU A 41 -0.95 8.09 6.41
N TRP A 42 -1.46 7.08 5.71
CA TRP A 42 -2.84 6.64 5.90
C TRP A 42 -3.09 6.10 7.31
N THR A 43 -2.15 5.31 7.83
CA THR A 43 -2.16 4.86 9.22
C THR A 43 -2.23 6.04 10.19
N ARG A 44 -1.41 7.07 9.96
CA ARG A 44 -1.41 8.29 10.79
C ARG A 44 -2.76 8.99 10.75
N LEU A 45 -3.32 9.23 9.56
CA LEU A 45 -4.62 9.89 9.40
C LEU A 45 -5.77 9.12 10.07
N GLU A 46 -5.73 7.79 10.08
CA GLU A 46 -6.70 6.96 10.82
C GLU A 46 -6.55 7.10 12.34
N LYS A 47 -5.31 7.07 12.85
CA LYS A 47 -5.02 7.23 14.29
C LYS A 47 -5.42 8.61 14.82
N ASP A 48 -5.18 9.63 14.00
CA ASP A 48 -5.46 11.02 14.34
C ASP A 48 -6.96 11.35 14.24
N GLY A 49 -7.79 10.38 13.84
CA GLY A 49 -9.24 10.55 13.66
C GLY A 49 -9.63 11.47 12.51
N THR A 50 -8.66 11.95 11.72
CA THR A 50 -8.91 12.80 10.55
C THR A 50 -9.55 12.01 9.42
N ARG A 51 -9.36 10.69 9.42
CA ARG A 51 -9.95 9.75 8.46
C ARG A 51 -10.72 8.65 9.19
N PRO A 52 -11.91 8.24 8.69
CA PRO A 52 -12.58 7.05 9.21
C PRO A 52 -11.77 5.79 8.93
N SER A 53 -11.69 4.92 9.94
CA SER A 53 -11.07 3.59 9.80
C SER A 53 -11.83 2.79 8.76
N ASN A 54 -11.18 2.54 7.62
CA ASN A 54 -11.71 1.72 6.54
C ASN A 54 -10.77 0.52 6.36
N PRO A 55 -11.30 -0.66 5.97
CA PRO A 55 -10.43 -1.78 5.64
C PRO A 55 -9.54 -1.40 4.45
N ALA A 56 -8.23 -1.45 4.67
CA ALA A 56 -7.20 -1.30 3.65
C ALA A 56 -7.11 -2.53 2.76
N PHE A 57 -7.32 -3.70 3.37
CA PHE A 57 -7.25 -4.99 2.72
C PHE A 57 -8.40 -5.87 3.21
N TRP A 58 -9.06 -6.54 2.28
CA TRP A 58 -10.09 -7.52 2.57
C TRP A 58 -9.91 -8.72 1.64
N TRP A 59 -9.63 -9.86 2.24
CA TRP A 59 -9.49 -11.16 1.58
C TRP A 59 -10.56 -12.13 2.09
N ILE A 60 -11.03 -12.98 1.19
CA ILE A 60 -12.05 -14.00 1.44
C ILE A 60 -11.66 -15.25 0.65
N ASN A 61 -11.76 -16.44 1.23
CA ASN A 61 -11.60 -17.71 0.51
C ASN A 61 -12.93 -18.39 0.17
N GLU A 62 -12.84 -19.56 -0.46
CA GLU A 62 -13.99 -20.35 -0.91
C GLU A 62 -14.78 -20.93 0.27
N GLU A 63 -14.11 -21.15 1.40
CA GLU A 63 -14.69 -21.62 2.65
C GLU A 63 -15.40 -20.51 3.45
N GLY A 64 -15.29 -19.25 3.00
CA GLY A 64 -15.90 -18.08 3.65
C GLY A 64 -15.12 -17.52 4.83
N GLU A 65 -13.86 -17.92 5.02
CA GLU A 65 -12.94 -17.27 5.94
C GLU A 65 -12.58 -15.88 5.42
N GLU A 66 -12.59 -14.89 6.31
CA GLU A 66 -12.31 -13.51 5.96
C GLU A 66 -11.11 -12.97 6.74
N VAL A 67 -10.25 -12.24 6.04
CA VAL A 67 -9.20 -11.42 6.63
C VAL A 67 -9.45 -9.97 6.24
N LYS A 68 -9.67 -9.12 7.25
CA LYS A 68 -9.82 -7.68 7.09
C LYS A 68 -8.73 -6.99 7.88
N TRP A 69 -7.94 -6.17 7.21
CA TRP A 69 -6.92 -5.33 7.85
C TRP A 69 -7.20 -3.86 7.57
N SER A 70 -7.17 -3.06 8.63
CA SER A 70 -6.99 -1.61 8.59
C SER A 70 -5.60 -1.23 8.06
N PHE A 71 -5.38 0.07 7.78
CA PHE A 71 -4.05 0.54 7.38
C PHE A 71 -3.04 0.37 8.51
N GLU A 72 -3.47 0.55 9.76
CA GLU A 72 -2.65 0.31 10.94
C GLU A 72 -2.17 -1.14 11.03
N GLU A 73 -3.08 -2.11 10.90
CA GLU A 73 -2.74 -3.54 10.97
C GLU A 73 -1.81 -3.94 9.83
N LEU A 74 -2.12 -3.52 8.61
CA LEU A 74 -1.28 -3.78 7.44
C LEU A 74 0.12 -3.14 7.60
N GLY A 75 0.18 -1.92 8.15
CA GLY A 75 1.42 -1.22 8.46
C GLY A 75 2.24 -1.95 9.53
N ALA A 76 1.60 -2.47 10.58
CA ALA A 76 2.26 -3.23 11.64
C ALA A 76 2.81 -4.57 11.13
N LEU A 77 2.00 -5.33 10.38
CA LEU A 77 2.39 -6.62 9.80
C LEU A 77 3.56 -6.46 8.81
N SER A 78 3.49 -5.46 7.93
CA SER A 78 4.57 -5.21 6.96
C SER A 78 5.87 -4.76 7.62
N ARG A 79 5.82 -3.94 8.69
CA ARG A 79 7.03 -3.59 9.47
C ARG A 79 7.63 -4.81 10.17
N LYS A 80 6.80 -5.67 10.76
CA LYS A 80 7.27 -6.91 11.37
C LYS A 80 7.95 -7.81 10.35
N ALA A 81 7.36 -7.99 9.18
CA ALA A 81 7.96 -8.76 8.10
C ALA A 81 9.26 -8.13 7.58
N ALA A 82 9.32 -6.80 7.44
CA ALA A 82 10.53 -6.08 7.04
C ALA A 82 11.69 -6.34 8.02
N ASN A 83 11.43 -6.30 9.33
CA ASN A 83 12.45 -6.60 10.33
C ASN A 83 12.92 -8.05 10.25
N ILE A 84 12.02 -9.01 9.97
CA ILE A 84 12.41 -10.41 9.78
C ILE A 84 13.32 -10.55 8.55
N LEU A 85 12.98 -9.87 7.44
CA LEU A 85 13.78 -9.90 6.22
C LEU A 85 15.18 -9.32 6.43
N SER A 86 15.30 -8.18 7.12
CA SER A 86 16.59 -7.53 7.35
C SER A 86 17.41 -8.20 8.46
N GLU A 87 16.81 -8.47 9.62
CA GLU A 87 17.54 -8.93 10.81
C GLU A 87 17.76 -10.44 10.81
N THR A 88 16.71 -11.22 10.52
CA THR A 88 16.77 -12.69 10.59
C THR A 88 17.32 -13.30 9.30
N CYS A 89 16.85 -12.81 8.14
CA CYS A 89 17.32 -13.30 6.84
C CYS A 89 18.60 -12.58 6.36
N GLY A 90 19.00 -11.49 7.01
CA GLY A 90 20.22 -10.76 6.67
C GLY A 90 20.16 -10.02 5.33
N LEU A 91 18.96 -9.76 4.80
CA LEU A 91 18.80 -9.09 3.51
C LEU A 91 19.23 -7.63 3.61
N GLN A 92 19.97 -7.20 2.60
CA GLN A 92 20.45 -5.84 2.44
C GLN A 92 19.67 -5.10 1.36
N ARG A 93 19.73 -3.77 1.43
CA ARG A 93 19.15 -2.90 0.41
C ARG A 93 19.70 -3.27 -0.98
N GLY A 94 18.81 -3.50 -1.95
CA GLY A 94 19.14 -3.91 -3.30
C GLY A 94 19.20 -5.42 -3.53
N ASP A 95 19.06 -6.24 -2.47
CA ASP A 95 18.92 -7.69 -2.62
C ASP A 95 17.60 -8.04 -3.32
N LYS A 96 17.65 -9.11 -4.13
CA LYS A 96 16.50 -9.55 -4.93
C LYS A 96 15.77 -10.67 -4.21
N VAL A 97 14.50 -10.44 -3.90
CA VAL A 97 13.60 -11.44 -3.30
C VAL A 97 12.58 -11.89 -4.34
N MET A 98 12.43 -13.20 -4.49
CA MET A 98 11.37 -13.80 -5.32
C MET A 98 10.30 -14.41 -4.42
N ALA A 99 9.07 -13.92 -4.52
CA ALA A 99 7.92 -14.45 -3.79
C ALA A 99 7.03 -15.28 -4.72
N ILE A 100 6.91 -16.57 -4.45
CA ILE A 100 6.01 -17.51 -5.16
C ILE A 100 4.97 -17.99 -4.14
N LEU A 101 3.84 -17.29 -4.06
CA LEU A 101 2.75 -17.61 -3.15
C LEU A 101 1.41 -17.62 -3.92
N PRO A 102 0.42 -18.41 -3.48
CA PRO A 102 -0.95 -18.30 -3.96
C PRO A 102 -1.57 -16.95 -3.58
N ARG A 103 -2.85 -16.72 -3.91
CA ARG A 103 -3.59 -15.49 -3.56
C ARG A 103 -3.94 -15.47 -2.07
N VAL A 104 -2.94 -15.43 -1.22
CA VAL A 104 -3.07 -15.39 0.24
C VAL A 104 -2.65 -14.02 0.80
N PRO A 105 -3.18 -13.59 1.95
CA PRO A 105 -2.89 -12.28 2.53
C PRO A 105 -1.39 -11.98 2.74
N GLU A 106 -0.59 -13.01 3.04
CA GLU A 106 0.85 -12.91 3.27
C GLU A 106 1.62 -12.38 2.07
N TRP A 107 1.11 -12.59 0.85
CA TRP A 107 1.73 -12.04 -0.36
C TRP A 107 1.79 -10.51 -0.32
N TRP A 108 0.75 -9.86 0.22
CA TRP A 108 0.71 -8.41 0.37
C TRP A 108 1.63 -7.92 1.49
N ILE A 109 1.66 -8.63 2.61
CA ILE A 109 2.60 -8.34 3.71
C ILE A 109 4.03 -8.38 3.19
N MET A 110 4.40 -9.44 2.47
CA MET A 110 5.75 -9.64 1.93
C MET A 110 6.11 -8.55 0.91
N SER A 111 5.19 -8.23 0.00
CA SER A 111 5.42 -7.20 -1.03
C SER A 111 5.69 -5.83 -0.41
N ILE A 112 4.91 -5.43 0.59
CA ILE A 112 5.10 -4.16 1.29
C ILE A 112 6.38 -4.20 2.14
N ALA A 113 6.69 -5.33 2.77
CA ALA A 113 7.92 -5.50 3.53
C ALA A 113 9.17 -5.29 2.65
N CYS A 114 9.20 -5.87 1.45
CA CYS A 114 10.28 -5.65 0.49
C CYS A 114 10.41 -4.16 0.11
N MET A 115 9.29 -3.45 -0.09
CA MET A 115 9.34 -2.00 -0.34
C MET A 115 9.96 -1.23 0.82
N ARG A 116 9.74 -1.67 2.07
CA ARG A 116 10.33 -1.04 3.27
C ARG A 116 11.82 -1.29 3.41
N THR A 117 12.28 -2.50 3.07
CA THR A 117 13.69 -2.90 3.21
C THR A 117 14.59 -2.40 2.08
N GLY A 118 13.99 -2.02 0.94
CA GLY A 118 14.68 -1.41 -0.19
C GLY A 118 15.52 -2.38 -0.98
#